data_AF-A0A0S8IXZ0-F1
#
_entry.id   AF-A0A0S8IXZ0-F1
#
_cell.length_a   1.000
_cell.length_b   1.000
_cell.length_c   1.000
_cell.angle_alpha   90.00
_cell.angle_beta   90.00
_cell.angle_gamma   90.00
#
_symmetry.space_group_name_H-M   'P 1'
#
loop_
_entity.id
_entity.type
_entity.pdbx_description
1 polymer ?
#
loop_
_entity_poly.entity_id
_entity_poly.type
_entity_poly.pdbx_seq_one_letter_code
_entity_poly.pdbx_strand_id
1 'polypeptide(L)'
;MRYWIEISSEYRFQKKVSNLEGLYAPASTRYKNMLKEVNKDDIVLHYITGYLAIKKEHKSTIIGVSIVKSKMNILDKKLNIDLGTPIIIPIPIHISEIKEITEKSFLLKKFLGFNFQRYLGEILAEDFFQILNIHPENLQFFNNYKEENRGIAC
;
A
#
# COMPACT_ATOMS: atom_id res chain seq x y z
N MET A 1 14.27 3.93 -0.79
CA MET A 1 12.89 3.62 -1.18
C MET A 1 12.59 2.17 -0.78
N ARG A 2 11.61 2.00 0.10
CA ARG A 2 11.05 0.72 0.55
C ARG A 2 9.64 0.54 0.01
N TYR A 3 9.13 -0.69 0.07
CA TYR A 3 7.81 -1.06 -0.43
C TYR A 3 6.97 -1.64 0.70
N TRP A 4 5.72 -1.21 0.77
CA TRP A 4 4.82 -1.52 1.87
C TRP A 4 3.48 -2.01 1.35
N ILE A 5 2.80 -2.85 2.12
CA ILE A 5 1.37 -3.15 1.95
C ILE A 5 0.63 -2.61 3.17
N GLU A 6 -0.25 -1.63 2.94
CA GLU A 6 -1.21 -1.15 3.93
C GLU A 6 -2.49 -1.99 3.86
N ILE A 7 -2.98 -2.37 5.03
CA ILE A 7 -4.26 -3.00 5.21
C ILE A 7 -5.26 -1.93 5.63
N SER A 8 -6.24 -1.67 4.78
CA SER A 8 -7.20 -0.58 4.96
C SER A 8 -8.64 -1.02 4.72
N SER A 9 -9.56 -0.13 5.04
CA SER A 9 -10.95 -0.22 4.60
C SER A 9 -11.13 0.57 3.30
N GLU A 10 -12.16 0.22 2.52
CA GLU A 10 -12.47 0.97 1.30
C GLU A 10 -12.83 2.43 1.63
N TYR A 11 -13.53 2.65 2.74
CA TYR A 11 -13.84 4.00 3.24
C TYR A 11 -12.58 4.85 3.49
N ARG A 12 -11.55 4.28 4.13
CA ARG A 12 -10.28 4.99 4.37
C ARG A 12 -9.50 5.20 3.08
N PHE A 13 -9.56 4.26 2.15
CA PHE A 13 -8.96 4.45 0.83
C PHE A 13 -9.62 5.60 0.08
N GLN A 14 -10.96 5.70 0.08
CA GLN A 14 -11.68 6.83 -0.52
C GLN A 14 -11.25 8.18 0.09
N LYS A 15 -11.02 8.24 1.41
CA LYS A 15 -10.47 9.44 2.05
C LYS A 15 -9.07 9.80 1.55
N LYS A 16 -8.21 8.80 1.32
CA LYS A 16 -6.88 9.01 0.73
C LYS A 16 -6.98 9.55 -0.70
N VAL A 17 -7.88 9.02 -1.51
CA VAL A 17 -8.17 9.52 -2.87
C VAL A 17 -8.59 10.99 -2.84
N SER A 18 -9.38 11.39 -1.84
CA SER A 18 -9.77 12.79 -1.63
C SER A 18 -8.72 13.65 -0.90
N ASN A 19 -7.49 13.14 -0.69
CA ASN A 19 -6.43 13.79 0.09
C ASN A 19 -6.84 14.22 1.51
N LEU A 20 -7.81 13.52 2.12
CA LEU A 20 -8.30 13.79 3.47
C LEU A 20 -7.59 12.94 4.53
N GLU A 21 -6.88 11.88 4.12
CA GLU A 21 -6.22 10.94 5.03
C GLU A 21 -4.93 10.40 4.38
N GLY A 22 -3.91 10.11 5.19
CA GLY A 22 -2.65 9.46 4.82
C GLY A 22 -2.56 8.07 5.47
N LEU A 23 -1.39 7.65 5.95
CA LEU A 23 -1.28 6.49 6.85
C LEU A 23 -1.57 6.91 8.28
N TYR A 24 -2.75 6.53 8.79
CA TYR A 24 -3.20 6.88 10.13
C TYR A 24 -3.25 5.68 11.05
N ALA A 25 -2.52 5.76 12.15
CA ALA A 25 -2.54 4.75 13.20
C ALA A 25 -2.71 5.37 14.61
N PRO A 26 -3.31 4.64 15.56
CA PRO A 26 -3.27 5.04 16.97
C PRO A 26 -1.84 5.27 17.46
N ALA A 27 -1.63 6.24 18.35
CA ALA A 27 -0.32 6.53 18.94
C ALA A 27 0.12 5.49 20.00
N SER A 28 0.14 4.21 19.62
CA SER A 28 0.71 3.13 20.42
C SER A 28 2.15 2.82 20.01
N THR A 29 2.94 2.27 20.93
CA THR A 29 4.34 1.89 20.69
C THR A 29 4.49 0.96 19.48
N ARG A 30 3.53 0.04 19.27
CA ARG A 30 3.52 -0.88 18.13
C ARG A 30 3.48 -0.13 16.80
N TYR A 31 2.55 0.82 16.65
CA TYR A 31 2.41 1.58 15.41
C TYR A 31 3.51 2.61 15.24
N LYS A 32 4.01 3.19 16.33
CA LYS A 32 5.17 4.09 16.30
C LYS A 32 6.41 3.39 15.74
N ASN A 33 6.69 2.16 16.19
CA ASN A 33 7.82 1.38 15.69
C ASN A 33 7.66 0.93 14.23
N MET A 34 6.42 0.79 13.76
CA MET A 34 6.12 0.42 12.39
C MET A 34 6.23 1.62 11.45
N LEU A 35 5.61 2.75 11.80
CA LEU A 35 5.56 3.95 10.96
C LEU A 35 6.86 4.75 10.97
N LYS A 36 7.70 4.66 12.00
CA LYS A 36 9.02 5.33 12.00
C LYS A 36 9.95 4.85 10.88
N GLU A 37 9.73 3.63 10.37
CA GLU A 37 10.55 3.02 9.31
C GLU A 37 10.13 3.44 7.91
N VAL A 38 8.96 4.07 7.79
CA VAL A 38 8.42 4.58 6.53
C VAL A 38 9.03 5.95 6.27
N ASN A 39 9.62 6.10 5.08
CA ASN A 39 10.31 7.31 4.68
C ASN A 39 9.67 7.94 3.45
N LYS A 40 9.98 9.23 3.23
CA LYS A 40 9.62 9.92 1.99
C LYS A 40 10.08 9.11 0.78
N ASP A 41 9.24 9.09 -0.25
CA ASP A 41 9.42 8.38 -1.52
C ASP A 41 9.31 6.85 -1.43
N ASP A 42 8.99 6.28 -0.24
CA ASP A 42 8.54 4.90 -0.15
C ASP A 42 7.19 4.69 -0.86
N ILE A 43 6.92 3.45 -1.25
CA ILE A 43 5.72 3.08 -2.03
C ILE A 43 4.81 2.18 -1.19
N VAL A 44 3.51 2.47 -1.21
CA VAL A 44 2.49 1.74 -0.44
C VAL A 44 1.45 1.15 -1.39
N LEU A 45 1.31 -0.18 -1.39
CA LEU A 45 0.17 -0.89 -1.95
C LEU A 45 -1.00 -0.83 -0.96
N HIS A 46 -2.20 -0.50 -1.44
CA HIS A 46 -3.41 -0.43 -0.62
C HIS A 46 -4.25 -1.69 -0.81
N TYR A 47 -4.22 -2.54 0.21
CA TYR A 47 -5.03 -3.74 0.31
C TYR A 47 -6.31 -3.48 1.11
N ILE A 48 -7.46 -3.78 0.52
CA ILE A 48 -8.76 -3.68 1.19
C ILE A 48 -9.16 -5.04 1.75
N THR A 49 -9.46 -5.09 3.05
CA THR A 49 -9.93 -6.33 3.68
C THR A 49 -11.35 -6.67 3.23
N GLY A 50 -11.65 -7.95 3.02
CA GLY A 50 -12.95 -8.39 2.53
C GLY A 50 -14.17 -7.97 3.37
N TYR A 51 -14.01 -7.80 4.68
CA TYR A 51 -15.10 -7.37 5.58
C TYR A 51 -15.28 -5.84 5.65
N LEU A 52 -14.33 -5.06 5.12
CA LEU A 52 -14.39 -3.59 5.08
C LEU A 52 -14.48 -3.04 3.65
N ALA A 53 -14.71 -3.92 2.66
CA ALA A 53 -15.01 -3.54 1.30
C ALA A 53 -16.51 -3.23 1.15
N ILE A 54 -16.80 -2.12 0.48
CA ILE A 54 -18.14 -1.68 0.09
C ILE A 54 -18.51 -2.35 -1.24
N LYS A 55 -17.56 -2.34 -2.19
CA LYS A 55 -17.70 -2.96 -3.50
C LYS A 55 -17.26 -4.42 -3.49
N LYS A 56 -17.92 -5.27 -4.28
CA LYS A 56 -17.65 -6.72 -4.29
C LYS A 56 -16.26 -7.02 -4.84
N GLU A 57 -15.85 -6.31 -5.88
CA GLU A 57 -14.56 -6.39 -6.55
C GLU A 57 -13.38 -5.95 -5.67
N HIS A 58 -13.62 -5.14 -4.63
CA HIS A 58 -12.59 -4.67 -3.71
C HIS A 58 -12.38 -5.61 -2.52
N LYS A 59 -13.15 -6.71 -2.41
CA LYS A 59 -13.05 -7.62 -1.28
C LYS A 59 -11.73 -8.39 -1.32
N SER A 60 -10.87 -8.15 -0.34
CA SER A 60 -9.58 -8.85 -0.19
C SER A 60 -8.66 -8.60 -1.39
N THR A 61 -8.54 -7.34 -1.78
CA THR A 61 -7.93 -6.95 -3.05
C THR A 61 -6.98 -5.77 -2.87
N ILE A 62 -5.86 -5.76 -3.59
CA ILE A 62 -5.04 -4.55 -3.77
C ILE A 62 -5.68 -3.72 -4.87
N ILE A 63 -5.96 -2.45 -4.58
CA ILE A 63 -6.72 -1.57 -5.49
C ILE A 63 -5.95 -0.32 -5.92
N GLY A 64 -4.79 -0.06 -5.33
CA GLY A 64 -4.03 1.13 -5.68
C GLY A 64 -2.67 1.22 -5.01
N VAL A 65 -1.93 2.24 -5.41
CA VAL A 65 -0.57 2.54 -4.98
C VAL A 65 -0.48 4.01 -4.58
N SER A 66 0.19 4.32 -3.48
CA SER A 66 0.57 5.68 -3.13
C SER A 66 2.08 5.82 -2.93
N ILE A 67 2.57 7.04 -3.11
CA ILE A 67 3.95 7.42 -2.77
C ILE A 67 3.93 8.22 -1.47
N VAL A 68 4.79 7.89 -0.52
CA VAL A 68 4.93 8.60 0.75
C VAL A 68 5.52 9.99 0.52
N LYS A 69 4.91 11.03 1.10
CA LYS A 69 5.32 12.44 0.93
C LYS A 69 5.99 13.04 2.15
N SER A 70 5.72 12.52 3.34
CA SER A 70 6.28 13.03 4.59
C SER A 70 6.95 11.93 5.42
N LYS A 71 7.69 12.34 6.46
CA LYS A 71 8.01 11.46 7.58
C LYS A 71 6.81 11.37 8.53
N MET A 72 6.87 10.41 9.46
CA MET A 72 5.90 10.28 10.55
C MET A 72 5.83 11.56 11.39
N ASN A 73 4.62 12.09 11.55
CA ASN A 73 4.28 13.16 12.47
C ASN A 73 3.15 12.71 13.42
N ILE A 74 2.81 13.58 14.38
CA ILE A 74 1.67 13.37 15.28
C ILE A 74 0.64 14.45 14.96
N LEU A 75 -0.56 14.03 14.60
CA LEU A 75 -1.71 14.91 14.34
C LEU A 75 -2.89 14.40 15.16
N ASP A 76 -3.53 15.27 15.97
CA ASP A 76 -4.68 14.93 16.82
C ASP A 76 -4.49 13.65 17.65
N LYS A 77 -3.32 13.52 18.29
CA LYS A 77 -2.91 12.34 19.09
C LYS A 77 -2.85 11.02 18.30
N LYS A 78 -2.79 11.08 16.97
CA LYS A 78 -2.57 9.94 16.07
C LYS A 78 -1.25 10.09 15.36
N LEU A 79 -0.66 8.96 14.97
CA LEU A 79 0.49 8.94 14.08
C LEU A 79 -0.04 9.12 12.65
N ASN A 80 0.58 10.03 11.91
CA ASN A 80 0.24 10.31 10.53
C ASN A 80 1.50 10.34 9.64
N ILE A 81 1.33 9.86 8.41
CA ILE A 81 2.29 10.02 7.32
C ILE A 81 1.49 10.44 6.10
N ASP A 82 1.86 11.58 5.52
CA ASP A 82 1.19 12.09 4.34
C ASP A 82 1.56 11.23 3.13
N LEU A 83 0.54 10.89 2.35
CA LEU A 83 0.67 10.17 1.09
C LEU A 83 0.35 11.13 -0.05
N GLY A 84 0.95 10.88 -1.21
CA GLY A 84 0.47 11.45 -2.46
C GLY A 84 -0.90 10.86 -2.80
N THR A 85 -1.62 11.52 -3.70
CA THR A 85 -2.90 11.00 -4.19
C THR A 85 -2.72 9.57 -4.71
N PRO A 86 -3.47 8.59 -4.19
CA PRO A 86 -3.37 7.21 -4.63
C PRO A 86 -3.67 7.09 -6.11
N ILE A 87 -2.87 6.28 -6.79
CA ILE A 87 -3.13 5.83 -8.14
C ILE A 87 -3.93 4.54 -8.02
N ILE A 88 -5.12 4.51 -8.63
CA ILE A 88 -5.94 3.31 -8.70
C ILE A 88 -5.38 2.44 -9.83
N ILE A 89 -5.04 1.18 -9.53
CA ILE A 89 -4.54 0.26 -10.56
C ILE A 89 -5.70 -0.21 -11.45
N PRO A 90 -5.49 -0.40 -12.77
CA PRO A 90 -6.56 -0.77 -13.70
C PRO A 90 -7.29 -2.06 -13.34
N ILE A 91 -6.55 -3.08 -12.88
CA ILE A 91 -7.08 -4.40 -12.56
C ILE A 91 -6.79 -4.68 -11.07
N PRO A 92 -7.81 -4.70 -10.21
CA PRO A 92 -7.62 -5.03 -8.79
C PRO A 92 -7.04 -6.44 -8.61
N ILE A 93 -6.03 -6.60 -7.76
CA ILE A 93 -5.31 -7.87 -7.57
C ILE A 93 -5.81 -8.57 -6.31
N HIS A 94 -6.47 -9.71 -6.45
CA HIS A 94 -7.06 -10.42 -5.32
C HIS A 94 -6.01 -11.18 -4.51
N ILE A 95 -6.26 -11.34 -3.21
CA ILE A 95 -5.32 -12.00 -2.29
C ILE A 95 -5.01 -13.45 -2.68
N SER A 96 -5.96 -14.14 -3.31
CA SER A 96 -5.75 -15.51 -3.80
C SER A 96 -4.67 -15.55 -4.87
N GLU A 97 -4.64 -14.57 -5.75
CA GLU A 97 -3.65 -14.49 -6.84
C GLU A 97 -2.25 -14.21 -6.27
N ILE A 98 -2.16 -13.32 -5.28
CA ILE A 98 -0.88 -13.07 -4.56
C ILE A 98 -0.40 -14.35 -3.88
N LYS A 99 -1.31 -15.19 -3.35
CA LYS A 99 -0.94 -16.47 -2.74
C LYS A 99 -0.42 -17.49 -3.75
N GLU A 100 -0.70 -17.34 -5.04
CA GLU A 100 -0.24 -18.25 -6.10
C GLU A 100 1.16 -17.93 -6.62
N ILE A 101 1.72 -16.74 -6.35
CA ILE A 101 3.11 -16.40 -6.69
C ILE A 101 4.08 -17.46 -6.16
N THR A 102 4.88 -18.11 -7.00
CA THR A 102 5.76 -19.21 -6.57
C THR A 102 6.96 -18.70 -5.76
N GLU A 103 7.66 -17.68 -6.26
CA GLU A 103 8.90 -17.16 -5.68
C GLU A 103 8.70 -15.93 -4.80
N LYS A 104 7.97 -16.10 -3.69
CA LYS A 104 7.79 -15.03 -2.69
C LYS A 104 9.02 -14.89 -1.79
N SER A 105 9.39 -13.65 -1.46
CA SER A 105 10.38 -13.39 -0.42
C SER A 105 9.92 -13.86 0.95
N PHE A 106 10.86 -13.95 1.89
CA PHE A 106 10.55 -14.21 3.30
C PHE A 106 9.60 -13.16 3.90
N LEU A 107 9.76 -11.88 3.54
CA LEU A 107 8.92 -10.79 4.06
C LEU A 107 7.47 -10.94 3.59
N LEU A 108 7.26 -11.18 2.30
CA LEU A 108 5.92 -11.41 1.76
C LEU A 108 5.29 -12.68 2.35
N LYS A 109 6.01 -13.81 2.37
CA LYS A 109 5.52 -15.05 3.01
C LYS A 109 5.08 -14.82 4.45
N LYS A 110 5.90 -14.13 5.22
CA LYS A 110 5.61 -13.76 6.61
C LYS A 110 4.37 -12.88 6.71
N PHE A 111 4.24 -11.88 5.85
CA PHE A 111 3.09 -10.98 5.84
C PHE A 111 1.78 -11.70 5.50
N LEU A 112 1.80 -12.57 4.48
CA LEU A 112 0.65 -13.41 4.10
C LEU A 112 0.26 -14.40 5.20
N GLY A 113 1.25 -15.00 5.89
CA GLY A 113 1.05 -15.98 6.95
C GLY A 113 0.38 -15.42 8.21
N PHE A 114 0.46 -14.11 8.45
CA PHE A 114 -0.27 -13.45 9.54
C PHE A 114 -1.71 -13.07 9.17
N ASN A 115 -2.27 -13.62 8.08
CA ASN A 115 -3.63 -13.36 7.61
C ASN A 115 -3.97 -11.87 7.55
N PHE A 116 -3.01 -11.01 7.16
CA PHE A 116 -3.29 -9.58 7.01
C PHE A 116 -3.81 -8.91 8.31
N GLN A 117 -3.33 -9.37 9.47
CA GLN A 117 -3.67 -8.75 10.76
C GLN A 117 -2.78 -7.54 11.12
N ARG A 118 -1.70 -7.32 10.37
CA ARG A 118 -0.76 -6.20 10.60
C ARG A 118 -1.13 -5.04 9.69
N TYR A 119 -1.55 -3.92 10.27
CA TYR A 119 -1.90 -2.69 9.55
C TYR A 119 -0.96 -2.33 8.39
N LEU A 120 0.36 -2.48 8.58
CA LEU A 120 1.36 -2.22 7.55
C LEU A 120 2.43 -3.30 7.59
N GLY A 121 2.89 -3.75 6.42
CA GLY A 121 3.99 -4.70 6.29
C GLY A 121 4.94 -4.29 5.18
N GLU A 122 6.24 -4.37 5.46
CA GLU A 122 7.29 -4.21 4.44
C GLU A 122 7.36 -5.46 3.57
N ILE A 123 7.59 -5.25 2.27
CA ILE A 123 7.89 -6.28 1.27
C ILE A 123 9.15 -5.90 0.49
N LEU A 124 9.76 -6.86 -0.19
CA LEU A 124 10.88 -6.56 -1.06
C LEU A 124 10.41 -5.92 -2.37
N ALA A 125 11.35 -5.28 -3.08
CA ALA A 125 11.07 -4.68 -4.38
C ALA A 125 10.60 -5.72 -5.40
N GLU A 126 11.23 -6.90 -5.38
CA GLU A 126 10.91 -8.01 -6.27
C GLU A 126 9.47 -8.49 -6.04
N ASP A 127 9.03 -8.61 -4.78
CA ASP A 127 7.65 -8.95 -4.44
C ASP A 127 6.67 -7.91 -4.97
N PHE A 128 6.99 -6.62 -4.80
CA PHE A 128 6.16 -5.52 -5.28
C PHE A 128 5.93 -5.62 -6.81
N PHE A 129 7.01 -5.80 -7.57
CA PHE A 129 6.91 -5.93 -9.02
C PHE A 129 6.23 -7.22 -9.45
N GLN A 130 6.46 -8.34 -8.76
CA GLN A 130 5.75 -9.59 -9.02
C GLN A 130 4.24 -9.45 -8.77
N ILE A 131 3.84 -8.79 -7.68
CA ILE A 131 2.43 -8.52 -7.37
C ILE A 131 1.80 -7.69 -8.48
N LEU A 132 2.42 -6.57 -8.87
CA LEU A 132 1.88 -5.75 -9.96
C LEU A 132 1.85 -6.51 -11.28
N ASN A 133 2.81 -7.40 -11.53
CA ASN A 133 2.89 -8.19 -12.77
C ASN A 133 1.98 -9.44 -12.78
N ILE A 134 1.18 -9.69 -11.74
CA ILE A 134 0.07 -10.66 -11.83
C ILE A 134 -0.84 -10.30 -13.01
N HIS A 135 -1.08 -9.00 -13.18
CA HIS A 135 -1.69 -8.43 -14.38
C HIS A 135 -0.70 -7.44 -15.02
N PRO A 136 -0.03 -7.80 -16.13
CA PRO A 136 0.99 -6.97 -16.75
C PRO A 136 0.56 -5.52 -17.03
N GLU A 137 -0.73 -5.27 -17.26
CA GLU A 137 -1.34 -3.96 -17.44
C GLU A 137 -1.12 -3.04 -16.23
N ASN A 138 -1.17 -3.58 -15.02
CA ASN A 138 -0.92 -2.82 -13.79
C ASN A 138 0.53 -2.37 -13.69
N LEU A 139 1.48 -3.26 -14.04
CA LEU A 139 2.90 -2.93 -14.03
C LEU A 139 3.22 -1.88 -15.11
N GLN A 140 2.69 -2.06 -16.32
CA GLN A 140 2.85 -1.09 -17.40
C GLN A 140 2.31 0.28 -17.00
N PHE A 141 1.08 0.32 -16.48
CA PHE A 141 0.45 1.53 -16.01
C PHE A 141 1.26 2.23 -14.91
N PHE A 142 1.77 1.48 -13.92
CA PHE A 142 2.62 2.04 -12.87
C PHE A 142 3.93 2.63 -13.41
N ASN A 143 4.57 1.96 -14.38
CA ASN A 143 5.80 2.45 -15.00
C ASN A 143 5.56 3.75 -15.79
N ASN A 144 4.49 3.81 -16.59
CA ASN A 144 4.11 5.02 -17.33
C ASN A 144 3.88 6.20 -16.37
N TYR A 145 3.10 5.97 -15.30
CA TYR A 145 2.88 7.00 -14.28
C TYR A 145 4.20 7.50 -13.69
N LYS A 146 5.14 6.58 -13.37
CA LYS A 146 6.44 6.95 -12.81
C LYS A 146 7.26 7.80 -13.78
N GLU A 147 7.20 7.51 -15.08
CA GLU A 147 7.89 8.27 -16.12
C GLU A 147 7.30 9.67 -16.32
N GLU A 148 5.98 9.79 -16.38
CA GLU A 148 5.28 11.08 -16.48
C GLU A 148 5.57 11.99 -15.29
N ASN A 149 5.77 11.40 -14.11
CA ASN A 149 6.04 12.14 -12.87
C ASN A 149 7.54 12.27 -12.53
N ARG A 150 8.45 11.75 -13.38
CA ARG A 150 9.90 11.98 -13.25
C ARG A 150 10.31 13.42 -13.61
N GLY A 151 9.46 14.16 -14.33
CA GLY A 151 9.72 15.56 -14.74
C GLY A 151 9.50 16.65 -13.67
N ILE A 152 9.11 16.30 -12.45
CA ILE A 152 8.75 17.25 -11.37
C ILE A 152 9.80 17.28 -10.23
N ALA A 153 10.89 16.52 -10.38
CA ALA A 153 12.01 16.53 -9.43
C ALA A 153 13.35 16.59 -10.18
N CYS A 154 13.65 17.76 -10.75
CA CYS A 154 15.01 18.24 -10.96
C CYS A 154 15.13 19.60 -10.26
#